data_AF-A0A484UMT8-F1
#
_entry.id   AF-A0A484UMT8-F1
#
_cell.length_a   1.000
_cell.length_b   1.000
_cell.length_c   1.000
_cell.angle_alpha   90.00
_cell.angle_beta   90.00
_cell.angle_gamma   90.00
#
_symmetry.space_group_name_H-M   'P 1'
#
loop_
_entity.id
_entity.type
_entity.pdbx_description
1 polymer ?
#
loop_
_entity_poly.entity_id
_entity_poly.type
_entity_poly.pdbx_seq_one_letter_code
_entity_poly.pdbx_strand_id
1 'polypeptide(L)'
;MSAPSPAVLPAERRALVLFSGGQDSSTCLAWALSRYAHVETVAFDYGQRHRIELDARLEVLAGVRAQFPEWAARLGEDHLLDLGVLGQVSDTALTQDRAIEMQANGLPNTFVPGRNLLFLTLAAALGYRRGLDVLVGGMCETDFSGYPDCRDDTIKAQQVALGLGMGTRVLIETPLMWLDKAQTWALARALGGDALVDLIVERSHTCYLGERGARHGWGYGCGTCPACALRAQGWLKWRQA
;
A
#
# COMPACT_ATOMS: atom_id res chain seq x y z
N MET A 1 -15.04 0.84 -35.31
CA MET A 1 -15.34 1.54 -34.04
C MET A 1 -16.05 0.53 -33.15
N SER A 2 -15.34 -0.08 -32.20
CA SER A 2 -15.98 -1.02 -31.26
C SER A 2 -16.91 -0.26 -30.33
N ALA A 3 -18.11 -0.79 -30.11
CA ALA A 3 -19.06 -0.25 -29.16
C ALA A 3 -18.40 -0.11 -27.77
N PRO A 4 -18.73 0.94 -26.99
CA PRO A 4 -18.26 1.05 -25.62
C PRO A 4 -18.75 -0.17 -24.84
N SER A 5 -17.81 -0.90 -24.22
CA SER A 5 -18.12 -2.01 -23.32
C SER A 5 -19.05 -1.50 -22.20
N PRO A 6 -20.11 -2.24 -21.82
CA PRO A 6 -21.02 -1.82 -20.77
C PRO A 6 -20.24 -1.52 -19.48
N ALA A 7 -20.64 -0.47 -18.76
CA ALA A 7 -19.98 -0.07 -17.53
C ALA A 7 -20.18 -1.15 -16.45
N VAL A 8 -19.14 -1.95 -16.20
CA VAL A 8 -19.11 -2.96 -15.14
C VAL A 8 -19.22 -2.28 -13.77
N LEU A 9 -20.20 -2.68 -12.97
CA LEU A 9 -20.42 -2.14 -11.62
C LEU A 9 -19.23 -2.46 -10.70
N PRO A 10 -18.93 -1.62 -9.69
CA PRO A 10 -17.79 -1.87 -8.78
C PRO A 10 -17.80 -3.26 -8.16
N ALA A 11 -18.97 -3.80 -7.82
CA ALA A 11 -19.12 -5.13 -7.23
C ALA A 11 -18.73 -6.29 -8.17
N GLU A 12 -18.72 -6.07 -9.48
CA GLU A 12 -18.34 -7.09 -10.48
C GLU A 12 -16.88 -6.96 -10.94
N ARG A 13 -16.23 -5.84 -10.61
CA ARG A 13 -14.82 -5.59 -10.95
C ARG A 13 -13.88 -6.37 -10.05
N ARG A 14 -12.65 -6.54 -10.54
CA ARG A 14 -11.59 -7.29 -9.87
C ARG A 14 -10.39 -6.39 -9.64
N ALA A 15 -9.86 -6.41 -8.43
CA ALA A 15 -8.82 -5.48 -8.01
C ALA A 15 -7.48 -6.16 -7.73
N LEU A 16 -6.40 -5.44 -7.98
CA LEU A 16 -5.06 -5.75 -7.53
C LEU A 16 -4.60 -4.66 -6.55
N VAL A 17 -4.36 -5.05 -5.29
CA VAL A 17 -3.90 -4.13 -4.24
C VAL A 17 -2.38 -4.16 -4.18
N LEU A 18 -1.76 -2.98 -4.29
CA LEU A 18 -0.34 -2.81 -3.99
C LEU A 18 -0.15 -2.95 -2.47
N PHE A 19 0.35 -4.11 -2.04
CA PHE A 19 0.24 -4.59 -0.68
C PHE A 19 1.61 -4.88 -0.05
N SER A 20 2.03 -3.98 0.85
CA SER A 20 3.29 -4.09 1.59
C SER A 20 3.17 -4.75 2.97
N GLY A 21 1.95 -4.98 3.48
CA GLY A 21 1.74 -5.45 4.85
C GLY A 21 1.89 -4.37 5.93
N GLY A 22 1.88 -3.09 5.56
CA GLY A 22 1.84 -1.96 6.49
C GLY A 22 0.42 -1.51 6.83
N GLN A 23 0.28 -0.52 7.71
CA GLN A 23 -1.03 0.02 8.13
C GLN A 23 -1.89 0.44 6.93
N ASP A 24 -1.32 1.27 6.05
CA ASP A 24 -2.04 1.86 4.92
C ASP A 24 -2.48 0.80 3.91
N SER A 25 -1.56 -0.05 3.48
CA SER A 25 -1.84 -1.11 2.51
C SER A 25 -2.80 -2.17 3.06
N SER A 26 -2.76 -2.45 4.37
CA SER A 26 -3.76 -3.31 5.03
C SER A 26 -5.15 -2.67 5.08
N THR A 27 -5.22 -1.36 5.29
CA THR A 27 -6.49 -0.61 5.23
C THR A 27 -7.04 -0.59 3.80
N CYS A 28 -6.19 -0.39 2.79
CA CYS A 28 -6.55 -0.49 1.38
C CYS A 28 -7.05 -1.89 0.99
N LEU A 29 -6.43 -2.94 1.52
CA LEU A 29 -6.87 -4.32 1.30
C LEU A 29 -8.29 -4.53 1.81
N ALA A 30 -8.58 -4.14 3.06
CA ALA A 30 -9.94 -4.20 3.62
C ALA A 30 -10.94 -3.36 2.82
N TRP A 31 -10.53 -2.15 2.39
CA TRP A 31 -11.35 -1.26 1.58
C TRP A 31 -11.74 -1.90 0.24
N ALA A 32 -10.78 -2.56 -0.42
CA ALA A 32 -10.97 -3.26 -1.68
C ALA A 32 -11.85 -4.50 -1.52
N LEU A 33 -11.61 -5.33 -0.49
CA LEU A 33 -12.39 -6.54 -0.20
C LEU A 33 -13.86 -6.24 0.12
N SER A 34 -14.13 -5.04 0.65
CA SER A 34 -15.49 -4.55 0.89
C SER A 34 -16.22 -4.09 -0.39
N ARG A 35 -15.53 -3.98 -1.53
CA ARG A 35 -16.06 -3.33 -2.76
C ARG A 35 -16.05 -4.21 -4.00
N TYR A 36 -15.00 -5.01 -4.18
CA TYR A 36 -14.77 -5.78 -5.40
C TYR A 36 -15.07 -7.26 -5.20
N ALA A 37 -15.51 -7.94 -6.27
CA ALA A 37 -15.84 -9.37 -6.24
C ALA A 37 -14.62 -10.26 -5.99
N HIS A 38 -13.44 -9.85 -6.47
CA HIS A 38 -12.20 -10.58 -6.36
C HIS A 38 -11.04 -9.60 -6.17
N VAL A 39 -10.21 -9.85 -5.17
CA VAL A 39 -9.08 -9.00 -4.81
C VAL A 39 -7.82 -9.85 -4.71
N GLU A 40 -6.80 -9.50 -5.48
CA GLU A 40 -5.46 -10.06 -5.35
C GLU A 40 -4.51 -9.01 -4.78
N THR A 41 -3.35 -9.44 -4.29
CA THR A 41 -2.32 -8.55 -3.74
C THR A 41 -1.02 -8.65 -4.50
N VAL A 42 -0.29 -7.56 -4.62
CA VAL A 42 1.08 -7.55 -5.15
C VAL A 42 2.02 -6.79 -4.24
N ALA A 43 3.10 -7.43 -3.85
CA ALA A 43 4.25 -6.85 -3.19
C ALA A 43 5.43 -6.74 -4.16
N PHE A 44 6.35 -5.84 -3.85
CA PHE A 44 7.56 -5.61 -4.63
C PHE A 44 8.78 -5.85 -3.74
N ASP A 45 9.66 -6.74 -4.18
CA ASP A 45 10.99 -6.93 -3.59
C ASP A 45 11.99 -6.15 -4.41
N TYR A 46 12.41 -4.97 -3.93
CA TYR A 46 13.40 -4.15 -4.61
C TYR A 46 14.74 -4.14 -3.86
N GLY A 47 15.02 -5.20 -3.10
CA GLY A 47 16.22 -5.31 -2.29
C GLY A 47 16.13 -4.47 -1.01
N GLN A 48 14.93 -4.22 -0.50
CA GLN A 48 14.76 -3.56 0.80
C GLN A 48 15.56 -4.27 1.89
N ARG A 49 16.26 -3.50 2.73
CA ARG A 49 17.19 -3.97 3.77
C ARG A 49 16.62 -5.05 4.70
N HIS A 50 15.32 -5.02 4.99
CA HIS A 50 14.70 -5.93 5.96
C HIS A 50 13.54 -6.70 5.31
N ARG A 51 13.65 -8.03 5.32
CA ARG A 51 12.59 -8.93 4.83
C ARG A 51 11.33 -8.94 5.70
N ILE A 52 11.41 -8.35 6.91
CA ILE A 52 10.31 -8.33 7.87
C ILE A 52 9.03 -7.70 7.31
N GLU A 53 9.14 -6.72 6.40
CA GLU A 53 8.00 -6.11 5.72
C GLU A 53 7.29 -7.13 4.81
N LEU A 54 8.09 -7.91 4.06
CA LEU A 54 7.57 -8.95 3.18
C LEU A 54 6.88 -10.05 3.99
N ASP A 55 7.40 -10.41 5.16
CA ASP A 55 6.82 -11.43 6.03
C ASP A 55 5.54 -10.92 6.72
N ALA A 56 5.52 -9.67 7.18
CA ALA A 56 4.34 -9.06 7.81
C ALA A 56 3.10 -9.06 6.91
N ARG A 57 3.29 -8.90 5.59
CA ARG A 57 2.18 -9.00 4.64
C ARG A 57 1.48 -10.36 4.71
N LEU A 58 2.24 -11.45 4.85
CA LEU A 58 1.70 -12.81 4.90
C LEU A 58 0.90 -13.02 6.20
N GLU A 59 1.40 -12.48 7.31
CA GLU A 59 0.72 -12.49 8.60
C GLU A 59 -0.62 -11.74 8.56
N VAL A 60 -0.66 -10.57 7.92
CA VAL A 60 -1.91 -9.82 7.73
C VAL A 60 -2.88 -10.59 6.84
N LEU A 61 -2.43 -11.16 5.72
CA LEU A 61 -3.29 -11.96 4.82
C LEU A 61 -3.87 -13.18 5.54
N ALA A 62 -3.06 -13.89 6.32
CA ALA A 62 -3.51 -15.01 7.13
C ALA A 62 -4.55 -14.58 8.17
N GLY A 63 -4.32 -13.45 8.84
CA GLY A 63 -5.29 -12.87 9.78
C GLY A 63 -6.59 -12.45 9.12
N VAL A 64 -6.55 -11.85 7.93
CA VAL A 64 -7.74 -11.49 7.15
C VAL A 64 -8.55 -12.74 6.82
N ARG A 65 -7.90 -13.79 6.32
CA ARG A 65 -8.56 -15.07 6.00
C ARG A 65 -9.21 -15.72 7.22
N ALA A 66 -8.55 -15.65 8.37
CA ALA A 66 -9.03 -16.29 9.59
C ALA A 66 -10.18 -15.52 10.25
N GLN A 67 -10.14 -14.18 10.22
CA GLN A 67 -11.05 -13.34 11.01
C GLN A 67 -12.24 -12.80 10.21
N PHE A 68 -12.15 -12.77 8.87
CA PHE A 68 -13.16 -12.16 8.00
C PHE A 68 -13.60 -13.13 6.89
N PRO A 69 -14.52 -14.09 7.16
CA PRO A 69 -14.90 -15.13 6.20
C PRO A 69 -15.44 -14.59 4.86
N GLU A 70 -16.20 -13.49 4.89
CA GLU A 70 -16.71 -12.86 3.66
C GLU A 70 -15.59 -12.29 2.78
N TRP A 71 -14.57 -11.71 3.40
CA TRP A 71 -13.39 -11.23 2.70
C TRP A 71 -12.49 -12.37 2.26
N ALA A 72 -12.37 -13.43 3.06
CA ALA A 72 -11.60 -14.62 2.71
C ALA A 72 -12.07 -15.25 1.39
N ALA A 73 -13.38 -15.25 1.15
CA ALA A 73 -13.96 -15.76 -0.11
C ALA A 73 -13.63 -14.91 -1.35
N ARG A 74 -13.29 -13.63 -1.16
CA ARG A 74 -12.94 -12.68 -2.23
C ARG A 74 -11.43 -12.49 -2.40
N LEU A 75 -10.64 -12.90 -1.40
CA LEU A 75 -9.19 -12.74 -1.37
C LEU A 75 -8.50 -13.85 -2.18
N GLY A 76 -7.98 -13.49 -3.34
CA GLY A 76 -7.24 -14.35 -4.24
C GLY A 76 -5.75 -14.49 -3.91
N GLU A 77 -4.94 -14.60 -4.96
CA GLU A 77 -3.49 -14.82 -4.89
C GLU A 77 -2.73 -13.59 -4.36
N ASP A 78 -1.62 -13.87 -3.64
CA ASP A 78 -0.60 -12.87 -3.30
C ASP A 78 0.59 -13.05 -4.24
N HIS A 79 1.03 -11.95 -4.85
CA HIS A 79 2.13 -11.91 -5.80
C HIS A 79 3.32 -11.19 -5.17
N LEU A 80 4.52 -11.67 -5.48
CA LEU A 80 5.77 -10.97 -5.17
C LEU A 80 6.54 -10.78 -6.47
N LEU A 81 6.78 -9.54 -6.86
CA LEU A 81 7.59 -9.20 -8.02
C LEU A 81 8.99 -8.76 -7.57
N ASP A 82 10.01 -9.36 -8.17
CA ASP A 82 11.41 -8.94 -7.99
C ASP A 82 11.70 -7.71 -8.87
N LEU A 83 12.10 -6.63 -8.20
CA LEU A 83 12.47 -5.33 -8.74
C LEU A 83 13.92 -4.99 -8.36
N GLY A 84 14.81 -5.98 -8.27
CA GLY A 84 16.24 -5.76 -8.01
C GLY A 84 16.91 -4.76 -8.97
N VAL A 85 16.34 -4.54 -10.16
CA VAL A 85 16.75 -3.47 -11.10
C VAL A 85 16.69 -2.06 -10.49
N LEU A 86 15.80 -1.82 -9.51
CA LEU A 86 15.74 -0.54 -8.80
C LEU A 86 17.04 -0.24 -8.05
N GLY A 87 17.72 -1.27 -7.52
CA GLY A 87 19.03 -1.12 -6.89
C GLY A 87 20.14 -0.71 -7.86
N GLN A 88 19.96 -0.91 -9.17
CA GLN A 88 20.93 -0.49 -10.19
C GLN A 88 20.77 0.98 -10.60
N VAL A 89 19.57 1.54 -10.38
CA VAL A 89 19.24 2.93 -10.75
C VAL A 89 19.10 3.85 -9.54
N SER A 90 19.35 3.34 -8.32
CA SER A 90 19.14 4.07 -7.09
C SER A 90 20.16 3.73 -6.00
N ASP A 91 20.96 4.72 -5.62
CA ASP A 91 21.87 4.69 -4.46
C ASP A 91 21.18 5.24 -3.20
N THR A 92 20.31 4.45 -2.55
CA THR A 92 19.54 4.91 -1.36
C THR A 92 19.89 4.17 -0.08
N ALA A 93 19.61 4.79 1.07
CA ALA A 93 19.77 4.17 2.39
C ALA A 93 18.81 2.97 2.62
N LEU A 94 17.82 2.74 1.74
CA LEU A 94 16.97 1.54 1.77
C LEU A 94 17.68 0.29 1.22
N THR A 95 18.70 0.47 0.38
CA THR A 95 19.43 -0.63 -0.29
C THR A 95 20.89 -0.75 0.19
N GLN A 96 21.39 0.19 1.01
CA GLN A 96 22.76 0.22 1.53
C GLN A 96 22.83 0.55 3.03
N ASP A 97 23.93 0.18 3.69
CA ASP A 97 24.22 0.46 5.11
C ASP A 97 24.57 1.96 5.33
N ARG A 98 23.58 2.83 5.24
CA ARG A 98 23.71 4.29 5.49
C ARG A 98 22.63 4.78 6.45
N ALA A 99 22.95 5.83 7.22
CA ALA A 99 21.98 6.49 8.08
C ALA A 99 20.87 7.16 7.25
N ILE A 100 19.63 7.15 7.75
CA ILE A 100 18.50 7.85 7.12
C ILE A 100 18.66 9.34 7.41
N GLU A 101 18.89 10.13 6.36
CA GLU A 101 19.15 11.58 6.45
C GLU A 101 18.28 12.35 5.47
N MET A 102 17.89 13.58 5.84
CA MET A 102 17.17 14.49 4.94
C MET A 102 18.17 15.16 3.98
N GLN A 103 17.90 15.07 2.68
CA GLN A 103 18.72 15.68 1.64
C GLN A 103 18.31 17.14 1.37
N ALA A 104 19.16 17.88 0.67
CA ALA A 104 18.95 19.30 0.33
C ALA A 104 17.70 19.57 -0.53
N ASN A 105 17.16 18.53 -1.19
CA ASN A 105 15.90 18.58 -1.94
C ASN A 105 14.65 18.40 -1.03
N GLY A 106 14.83 18.28 0.29
CA GLY A 106 13.75 18.06 1.25
C GLY A 106 13.22 16.63 1.29
N LEU A 107 13.89 15.67 0.66
CA LEU A 107 13.53 14.25 0.67
C LEU A 107 14.56 13.43 1.45
N PRO A 108 14.16 12.37 2.17
CA PRO A 108 15.12 11.50 2.81
C PRO A 108 15.94 10.73 1.76
N ASN A 109 17.18 10.38 2.08
CA ASN A 109 18.06 9.57 1.23
C ASN A 109 17.59 8.11 1.02
N THR A 110 16.41 7.76 1.52
CA THR A 110 15.63 6.57 1.20
C THR A 110 14.76 6.75 -0.05
N PHE A 111 14.70 7.95 -0.63
CA PHE A 111 13.89 8.24 -1.81
C PHE A 111 14.48 7.59 -3.07
N VAL A 112 13.70 6.70 -3.68
CA VAL A 112 13.97 6.15 -5.01
C VAL A 112 13.08 6.91 -6.02
N PRO A 113 13.65 7.78 -6.88
CA PRO A 113 12.85 8.56 -7.83
C PRO A 113 12.01 7.69 -8.76
N GLY A 114 10.71 7.99 -8.86
CA GLY A 114 9.79 7.30 -9.78
C GLY A 114 9.43 5.87 -9.39
N ARG A 115 9.75 5.44 -8.16
CA ARG A 115 9.48 4.08 -7.68
C ARG A 115 8.00 3.73 -7.77
N ASN A 116 7.09 4.62 -7.35
CA ASN A 116 5.66 4.32 -7.40
C ASN A 116 5.12 4.28 -8.84
N LEU A 117 5.74 5.01 -9.77
CA LEU A 117 5.41 4.91 -11.20
C LEU A 117 5.74 3.52 -11.74
N LEU A 118 6.90 2.98 -11.36
CA LEU A 118 7.31 1.61 -11.72
C LEU A 118 6.40 0.57 -11.08
N PHE A 119 6.09 0.71 -9.79
CA PHE A 119 5.16 -0.17 -9.09
C PHE A 119 3.80 -0.23 -9.77
N LEU A 120 3.20 0.92 -10.09
CA LEU A 120 1.92 0.99 -10.79
C LEU A 120 2.01 0.37 -12.18
N THR A 121 3.10 0.60 -12.91
CA THR A 121 3.31 0.02 -14.24
C THR A 121 3.38 -1.51 -14.20
N LEU A 122 4.13 -2.07 -13.25
CA LEU A 122 4.25 -3.51 -13.09
C LEU A 122 2.96 -4.14 -12.56
N ALA A 123 2.27 -3.49 -11.62
CA ALA A 123 0.97 -3.91 -11.15
C ALA A 123 -0.07 -3.93 -12.29
N ALA A 124 -0.09 -2.92 -13.15
CA ALA A 124 -0.95 -2.89 -14.33
C ALA A 124 -0.65 -4.06 -15.29
N ALA A 125 0.63 -4.32 -15.58
CA ALA A 125 1.02 -5.42 -16.45
C ALA A 125 0.64 -6.80 -15.86
N LEU A 126 0.79 -6.97 -14.55
CA LEU A 126 0.34 -8.17 -13.84
C LEU A 126 -1.19 -8.30 -13.89
N GLY A 127 -1.91 -7.23 -13.58
CA GLY A 127 -3.37 -7.18 -13.58
C GLY A 127 -3.99 -7.46 -14.95
N TYR A 128 -3.36 -6.96 -16.02
CA TYR A 128 -3.81 -7.15 -17.41
C TYR A 128 -4.01 -8.62 -17.76
N ARG A 129 -3.02 -9.48 -17.48
CA ARG A 129 -3.09 -10.91 -17.82
C ARG A 129 -4.09 -11.68 -16.95
N ARG A 130 -4.56 -11.06 -15.86
CA ARG A 130 -5.40 -11.68 -14.83
C ARG A 130 -6.82 -11.12 -14.80
N GLY A 131 -7.14 -10.17 -15.69
CA GLY A 131 -8.43 -9.50 -15.72
C GLY A 131 -8.70 -8.65 -14.48
N LEU A 132 -7.64 -8.11 -13.86
CA LEU A 132 -7.75 -7.16 -12.74
C LEU A 132 -7.68 -5.74 -13.31
N ASP A 133 -8.84 -5.10 -13.45
CA ASP A 133 -9.00 -3.81 -14.13
C ASP A 133 -8.90 -2.61 -13.17
N VAL A 134 -8.81 -2.87 -11.87
CA VAL A 134 -8.64 -1.87 -10.82
C VAL A 134 -7.33 -2.11 -10.06
N LEU A 135 -6.48 -1.10 -9.98
CA LEU A 135 -5.33 -1.05 -9.09
C LEU A 135 -5.71 -0.26 -7.84
N VAL A 136 -5.35 -0.75 -6.66
CA VAL A 136 -5.58 -0.03 -5.39
C VAL A 136 -4.24 0.23 -4.72
N GLY A 137 -3.95 1.51 -4.43
CA GLY A 137 -2.70 1.95 -3.81
C GLY A 137 -2.92 2.74 -2.54
N GLY A 138 -2.01 2.60 -1.57
CA GLY A 138 -2.02 3.36 -0.30
C GLY A 138 -1.36 4.74 -0.36
N MET A 139 -1.09 5.27 -1.56
CA MET A 139 -0.49 6.59 -1.71
C MET A 139 -1.41 7.67 -1.13
N CYS A 140 -0.80 8.64 -0.45
CA CYS A 140 -1.49 9.69 0.30
C CYS A 140 -0.73 11.02 0.16
N GLU A 141 -1.47 12.12 0.07
CA GLU A 141 -0.93 13.48 -0.04
C GLU A 141 -1.10 14.29 1.27
N THR A 142 -1.93 13.84 2.21
CA THR A 142 -2.17 14.54 3.49
C THR A 142 -1.02 14.36 4.49
N ASP A 143 -0.50 13.14 4.66
CA ASP A 143 0.63 12.83 5.56
C ASP A 143 1.96 12.71 4.78
N PHE A 144 2.07 13.50 3.74
CA PHE A 144 3.08 13.39 2.71
C PHE A 144 4.49 13.73 3.18
N SER A 145 5.41 12.81 2.98
CA SER A 145 6.85 12.98 3.20
C SER A 145 7.58 13.70 2.05
N GLY A 146 6.87 14.30 1.10
CA GLY A 146 7.48 15.07 0.00
C GLY A 146 7.49 14.39 -1.38
N TYR A 147 7.13 13.10 -1.48
CA TYR A 147 7.32 12.26 -2.68
C TYR A 147 6.41 12.58 -3.88
N PRO A 148 6.88 13.26 -4.94
CA PRO A 148 6.01 13.73 -6.03
C PRO A 148 5.20 12.61 -6.70
N ASP A 149 5.70 11.37 -6.69
CA ASP A 149 5.04 10.18 -7.24
C ASP A 149 3.94 9.58 -6.36
N CYS A 150 3.58 10.22 -5.25
CA CYS A 150 2.39 9.90 -4.45
C CYS A 150 1.22 10.89 -4.66
N ARG A 151 1.42 12.01 -5.36
CA ARG A 151 0.40 13.07 -5.51
C ARG A 151 -0.73 12.65 -6.43
N ASP A 152 -1.93 13.16 -6.18
CA ASP A 152 -3.13 12.83 -6.96
C ASP A 152 -2.95 13.12 -8.46
N ASP A 153 -2.37 14.26 -8.82
CA ASP A 153 -2.09 14.63 -10.22
C ASP A 153 -1.18 13.59 -10.91
N THR A 154 -0.17 13.08 -10.20
CA THR A 154 0.73 12.06 -10.73
C THR A 154 0.03 10.72 -10.88
N ILE A 155 -0.81 10.32 -9.92
CA ILE A 155 -1.59 9.08 -10.01
C ILE A 155 -2.58 9.14 -11.19
N LYS A 156 -3.27 10.27 -11.37
CA LYS A 156 -4.18 10.50 -12.51
C LYS A 156 -3.46 10.45 -13.85
N ALA A 157 -2.30 11.10 -13.95
CA ALA A 157 -1.46 11.04 -15.15
C ALA A 157 -1.01 9.61 -15.47
N GLN A 158 -0.58 8.86 -14.45
CA GLN A 158 -0.18 7.46 -14.60
C GLN A 158 -1.34 6.58 -15.07
N GLN A 159 -2.55 6.77 -14.53
CA GLN A 159 -3.74 6.04 -14.98
C GLN A 159 -4.01 6.24 -16.47
N VAL A 160 -3.93 7.49 -16.96
CA VAL A 160 -4.11 7.80 -18.38
C VAL A 160 -3.03 7.12 -19.22
N ALA A 161 -1.76 7.22 -18.82
CA ALA A 161 -0.64 6.60 -19.52
C ALA A 161 -0.80 5.08 -19.62
N LEU A 162 -1.15 4.41 -18.52
CA LEU A 162 -1.38 2.97 -18.48
C LEU A 162 -2.56 2.55 -19.36
N GLY A 163 -3.66 3.30 -19.32
CA GLY A 163 -4.84 3.01 -20.13
C GLY A 163 -4.57 3.12 -21.62
N LEU A 164 -3.87 4.18 -22.04
CA LEU A 164 -3.46 4.37 -23.44
C LEU A 164 -2.43 3.31 -23.87
N GLY A 165 -1.41 3.08 -23.05
CA GLY A 165 -0.29 2.18 -23.38
C GLY A 165 -0.69 0.71 -23.48
N MET A 166 -1.67 0.27 -22.70
CA MET A 166 -2.15 -1.13 -22.73
C MET A 166 -3.41 -1.33 -23.60
N GLY A 167 -3.96 -0.26 -24.18
CA GLY A 167 -5.17 -0.34 -24.99
C GLY A 167 -6.40 -0.87 -24.23
N THR A 168 -6.42 -0.71 -22.90
CA THR A 168 -7.52 -1.16 -22.04
C THR A 168 -7.78 -0.14 -20.94
N ARG A 169 -8.98 -0.15 -20.37
CA ARG A 169 -9.31 0.74 -19.25
C ARG A 169 -8.65 0.19 -17.97
N VAL A 170 -7.81 1.02 -17.35
CA VAL A 170 -7.27 0.80 -16.01
C VAL A 170 -7.84 1.87 -15.09
N LEU A 171 -8.29 1.46 -13.90
CA LEU A 171 -8.64 2.37 -12.82
C LEU A 171 -7.58 2.29 -11.74
N ILE A 172 -7.13 3.42 -11.20
CA ILE A 172 -6.26 3.48 -10.03
C ILE A 172 -7.04 4.17 -8.92
N GLU A 173 -7.26 3.44 -7.83
CA GLU A 173 -7.95 3.90 -6.64
C GLU A 173 -6.92 4.17 -5.52
N THR A 174 -7.03 5.35 -4.92
CA THR A 174 -6.18 5.78 -3.80
C THR A 174 -7.06 6.20 -2.61
N PRO A 175 -7.66 5.23 -1.90
CA PRO A 175 -8.69 5.53 -0.89
C PRO A 175 -8.17 6.34 0.31
N LEU A 176 -6.85 6.46 0.45
CA LEU A 176 -6.19 7.22 1.51
C LEU A 176 -5.68 8.59 1.05
N MET A 177 -5.89 8.97 -0.22
CA MET A 177 -5.29 10.18 -0.82
C MET A 177 -5.45 11.43 0.05
N TRP A 178 -6.64 11.58 0.63
CA TRP A 178 -7.09 12.75 1.39
C TRP A 178 -7.32 12.45 2.88
N LEU A 179 -6.76 11.35 3.39
CA LEU A 179 -6.92 10.93 4.78
C LEU A 179 -5.60 11.08 5.54
N ASP A 180 -5.64 11.67 6.73
CA ASP A 180 -4.54 11.59 7.68
C ASP A 180 -4.50 10.21 8.39
N LYS A 181 -3.46 9.96 9.20
CA LYS A 181 -3.32 8.69 9.93
C LYS A 181 -4.45 8.42 10.91
N ALA A 182 -5.02 9.44 11.52
CA ALA A 182 -6.14 9.26 12.44
C ALA A 182 -7.40 8.83 11.69
N GLN A 183 -7.66 9.45 10.53
CA GLN A 183 -8.73 9.08 9.62
C GLN A 183 -8.49 7.70 8.99
N THR A 184 -7.23 7.31 8.76
CA THR A 184 -6.88 5.96 8.30
C THR A 184 -7.22 4.91 9.36
N TRP A 185 -6.95 5.17 10.65
CA TRP A 185 -7.42 4.31 11.75
C TRP A 185 -8.95 4.26 11.85
N ALA A 186 -9.61 5.41 11.70
CA ALA A 186 -11.07 5.47 11.68
C ALA A 186 -11.67 4.66 10.52
N LEU A 187 -11.05 4.74 9.32
CA LEU A 187 -11.46 3.96 8.16
C LEU A 187 -11.27 2.46 8.40
N ALA A 188 -10.14 2.03 8.96
CA ALA A 188 -9.92 0.63 9.31
C ALA A 188 -11.01 0.13 10.28
N ARG A 189 -11.32 0.90 11.33
CA ARG A 189 -12.40 0.54 12.27
C ARG A 189 -13.77 0.50 11.58
N ALA A 190 -14.06 1.44 10.68
CA ALA A 190 -15.33 1.47 9.95
C ALA A 190 -15.50 0.26 9.01
N LEU A 191 -14.41 -0.27 8.45
CA LEU A 191 -14.43 -1.39 7.51
C LEU A 191 -14.54 -2.75 8.20
N GLY A 192 -13.78 -2.97 9.28
CA GLY A 192 -13.65 -4.29 9.91
C GLY A 192 -13.74 -4.28 11.43
N GLY A 193 -14.22 -3.20 12.02
CA GLY A 193 -14.38 -3.05 13.46
C GLY A 193 -13.06 -3.07 14.23
N ASP A 194 -13.16 -3.33 15.53
CA ASP A 194 -12.00 -3.43 16.41
C ASP A 194 -11.11 -4.62 16.03
N ALA A 195 -11.68 -5.70 15.48
CA ALA A 195 -10.92 -6.86 14.99
C ALA A 195 -9.91 -6.49 13.89
N LEU A 196 -10.29 -5.64 12.93
CA LEU A 196 -9.36 -5.22 11.88
C LEU A 196 -8.29 -4.28 12.44
N VAL A 197 -8.67 -3.38 13.36
CA VAL A 197 -7.71 -2.50 14.04
C VAL A 197 -6.68 -3.34 14.80
N ASP A 198 -7.13 -4.32 15.58
CA ASP A 198 -6.26 -5.21 16.35
C ASP A 198 -5.37 -6.04 15.43
N LEU A 199 -5.91 -6.58 14.33
CA LEU A 199 -5.11 -7.28 13.33
C LEU A 199 -3.99 -6.39 12.76
N ILE A 200 -4.30 -5.15 12.40
CA ILE A 200 -3.32 -4.19 11.88
C ILE A 200 -2.29 -3.83 12.96
N VAL A 201 -2.71 -3.62 14.21
CA VAL A 201 -1.82 -3.35 15.34
C VAL A 201 -0.84 -4.51 15.55
N GLU A 202 -1.33 -5.75 15.49
CA GLU A 202 -0.55 -6.93 15.84
C GLU A 202 0.35 -7.46 14.70
N ARG A 203 -0.13 -7.39 13.46
CA ARG A 203 0.48 -8.14 12.34
C ARG A 203 1.11 -7.27 11.27
N SER A 204 0.75 -5.99 11.17
CA SER A 204 1.37 -5.11 10.17
C SER A 204 2.75 -4.60 10.59
N HIS A 205 3.55 -4.16 9.61
CA HIS A 205 4.85 -3.54 9.85
C HIS A 205 4.95 -2.12 9.28
N THR A 206 5.56 -1.20 10.01
CA THR A 206 5.71 0.20 9.58
C THR A 206 7.09 0.78 9.87
N CYS A 207 7.91 0.12 10.69
CA CYS A 207 9.18 0.68 11.14
C CYS A 207 10.23 0.68 10.01
N TYR A 208 10.75 1.85 9.62
CA TYR A 208 11.82 1.94 8.61
C TYR A 208 13.14 1.29 9.00
N LEU A 209 13.35 0.97 10.27
CA LEU A 209 14.54 0.24 10.74
C LEU A 209 14.35 -1.28 10.70
N GLY A 210 13.20 -1.78 10.20
CA GLY A 210 12.88 -3.20 10.19
C GLY A 210 12.74 -3.82 11.58
N GLU A 211 12.63 -3.01 12.62
CA GLU A 211 12.49 -3.47 13.99
C GLU A 211 11.03 -3.76 14.31
N ARG A 212 10.72 -4.98 14.76
CA ARG A 212 9.42 -5.23 15.42
C ARG A 212 9.39 -4.62 16.82
N GLY A 213 10.50 -4.68 17.56
CA GLY A 213 10.66 -3.93 18.81
C GLY A 213 9.56 -4.19 19.85
N ALA A 214 9.30 -3.16 20.66
CA ALA A 214 8.28 -3.20 21.70
C ALA A 214 6.87 -3.08 21.12
N ARG A 215 5.89 -3.64 21.84
CA ARG A 215 4.47 -3.44 21.54
C ARG A 215 3.99 -2.11 22.13
N HIS A 216 3.45 -1.25 21.28
CA HIS A 216 2.77 -0.01 21.64
C HIS A 216 1.28 -0.10 21.33
N GLY A 217 0.48 0.88 21.77
CA GLY A 217 -0.94 0.94 21.43
C GLY A 217 -1.21 1.02 19.92
N TRP A 218 -0.29 1.66 19.18
CA TRP A 218 -0.39 1.81 17.73
C TRP A 218 0.20 0.63 16.94
N GLY A 219 0.86 -0.33 17.59
CA GLY A 219 1.54 -1.47 16.96
C GLY A 219 3.00 -1.63 17.41
N TYR A 220 3.79 -2.27 16.56
CA TYR A 220 5.19 -2.63 16.80
C TYR A 220 6.15 -1.70 16.05
N GLY A 221 7.30 -1.39 16.65
CA GLY A 221 8.36 -0.63 16.00
C GLY A 221 9.42 -0.10 16.97
N CYS A 222 10.44 0.58 16.45
CA CYS A 222 11.47 1.22 17.27
C CYS A 222 10.95 2.45 18.05
N GLY A 223 9.81 3.02 17.65
CA GLY A 223 9.20 4.19 18.29
C GLY A 223 9.88 5.54 18.00
N THR A 224 11.05 5.54 17.35
CA THR A 224 11.86 6.75 17.15
C THR A 224 12.01 7.17 15.68
N CYS A 225 11.80 6.26 14.72
CA CYS A 225 11.89 6.59 13.30
C CYS A 225 10.65 7.38 12.82
N PRO A 226 10.77 8.16 11.72
CA PRO A 226 9.67 8.99 11.23
C PRO A 226 8.36 8.23 11.00
N ALA A 227 8.43 7.00 10.47
CA ALA A 227 7.25 6.16 10.25
C ALA A 227 6.56 5.74 11.56
N CYS A 228 7.33 5.39 12.59
CA CYS A 228 6.78 5.07 13.92
C CYS A 228 6.16 6.32 14.56
N ALA A 229 6.83 7.47 14.48
CA ALA A 229 6.34 8.74 15.02
C ALA A 229 4.99 9.13 14.40
N LEU A 230 4.88 9.05 13.06
CA LEU A 230 3.66 9.36 12.32
C LEU A 230 2.50 8.41 12.70
N ARG A 231 2.77 7.10 12.74
CA ARG A 231 1.77 6.09 13.14
C ARG A 231 1.30 6.28 14.59
N ALA A 232 2.22 6.61 15.50
CA ALA A 232 1.92 6.87 16.91
C ALA A 232 1.06 8.12 17.10
N GLN A 233 1.41 9.23 16.43
CA GLN A 233 0.65 10.48 16.49
C GLN A 233 -0.76 10.28 15.93
N GLY A 234 -0.88 9.60 14.79
CA GLY A 234 -2.18 9.27 14.21
C GLY A 234 -3.07 8.44 15.13
N TRP A 235 -2.48 7.44 15.80
CA TRP A 235 -3.20 6.64 16.80
C TRP A 235 -3.69 7.48 17.98
N LEU A 236 -2.81 8.31 18.56
CA LEU A 236 -3.19 9.16 19.69
C LEU A 236 -4.31 10.13 19.31
N LYS A 237 -4.19 10.79 18.15
CA LYS A 237 -5.21 11.69 17.62
C LYS A 237 -6.54 10.97 17.42
N TRP A 238 -6.51 9.76 16.84
CA TRP A 238 -7.72 8.96 16.63
C TRP A 238 -8.40 8.53 17.92
N ARG A 239 -7.63 8.14 18.95
CA ARG A 239 -8.17 7.71 20.25
C ARG A 239 -8.78 8.85 21.07
N GLN A 240 -8.49 10.10 20.71
CA GLN A 240 -9.02 11.31 21.36
C GLN A 240 -10.23 11.91 20.63
N ALA A 241 -10.53 11.43 19.42
CA ALA A 241 -11.67 11.86 18.61
C ALA A 241 -12.92 11.04 18.93
#